data_AF-A0A6A8AHT5-F1
#
_entry.id   AF-A0A6A8AHT5-F1
#
_cell.length_a   1.000
_cell.length_b   1.000
_cell.length_c   1.000
_cell.angle_alpha   90.00
_cell.angle_beta   90.00
_cell.angle_gamma   90.00
#
_symmetry.space_group_name_H-M   'P 1'
#
loop_
_entity.id
_entity.type
_entity.pdbx_description
1 polymer ?
#
loop_
_entity_poly.entity_id
_entity_poly.type
_entity_poly.pdbx_seq_one_letter_code
_entity_poly.pdbx_strand_id
1 'polypeptide(L)'
;MKNKRTLYDVKEKLKQLYINSPKERNKVLQSAEEIKSLCITISHNAEISYRAFLRSIANLPPYKNGDRQIYESVLDFTKDKREHDLIIFYTSDKDDFDHKEIRDELEERGIEVYFDSGNVVQRIMDMIRS
;
A
#
# COMPACT_ATOMS: atom_id res chain seq x y z
N MET A 1 -6.81 -13.75 -31.37
CA MET A 1 -5.47 -14.18 -30.90
C MET A 1 -4.33 -13.27 -31.43
N LYS A 2 -4.41 -11.93 -31.33
CA LYS A 2 -3.37 -11.00 -31.81
C LYS A 2 -2.69 -10.12 -30.72
N ASN A 3 -3.17 -10.11 -29.47
CA ASN A 3 -2.72 -9.17 -28.43
C ASN A 3 -1.64 -9.67 -27.46
N LYS A 4 -1.28 -10.96 -27.45
CA LYS A 4 -0.29 -11.50 -26.50
C LYS A 4 1.18 -11.29 -26.93
N ARG A 5 1.45 -11.09 -28.22
CA ARG A 5 2.82 -10.84 -28.74
C ARG A 5 3.31 -9.42 -28.42
N THR A 6 2.43 -8.42 -28.53
CA THR A 6 2.75 -7.01 -28.33
C THR A 6 3.16 -6.65 -26.89
N LEU A 7 2.52 -7.24 -25.88
CA LEU A 7 2.85 -6.99 -24.46
C LEU A 7 4.18 -7.61 -24.04
N TYR A 8 4.50 -8.79 -24.59
CA TYR A 8 5.77 -9.46 -24.34
C TYR A 8 6.95 -8.66 -24.95
N ASP A 9 6.76 -8.15 -26.17
CA ASP A 9 7.76 -7.33 -26.86
C ASP A 9 8.00 -5.97 -26.17
N VAL A 10 6.97 -5.36 -25.58
CA VAL A 10 7.11 -4.13 -24.78
C VAL A 10 7.87 -4.39 -23.48
N LYS A 11 7.57 -5.49 -22.78
CA LYS A 11 8.27 -5.88 -21.54
C LYS A 11 9.75 -6.16 -21.79
N GLU A 12 10.09 -6.84 -22.87
CA GLU A 12 11.48 -7.12 -23.23
C GLU A 12 12.23 -5.88 -23.75
N LYS A 13 11.55 -4.97 -24.48
CA LYS A 13 12.13 -3.66 -24.83
C LYS A 13 12.40 -2.80 -23.59
N LEU A 14 11.51 -2.78 -22.61
CA LEU A 14 11.70 -2.07 -21.35
C LEU A 14 12.85 -2.66 -20.53
N LYS A 15 12.98 -3.99 -20.47
CA LYS A 15 14.15 -4.65 -19.86
C LYS A 15 15.44 -4.29 -20.59
N GLN A 16 15.45 -4.31 -21.92
CA GLN A 16 16.62 -3.97 -22.73
C GLN A 16 17.04 -2.50 -22.52
N LEU A 17 16.09 -1.57 -22.44
CA LEU A 17 16.39 -0.16 -22.10
C LEU A 17 16.95 -0.02 -20.68
N TYR A 18 16.36 -0.73 -19.72
CA TYR A 18 16.84 -0.79 -18.34
C TYR A 18 18.25 -1.38 -18.21
N ILE A 19 18.61 -2.33 -19.07
CA ILE A 19 19.94 -2.97 -19.11
C ILE A 19 20.97 -2.08 -19.85
N ASN A 20 20.58 -1.42 -20.95
CA ASN A 20 21.51 -0.80 -21.90
C ASN A 20 21.81 0.68 -21.65
N SER A 21 21.17 1.33 -20.68
CA SER A 21 21.47 2.74 -20.34
C SER A 21 21.83 2.87 -18.86
N PRO A 22 23.15 2.80 -18.51
CA PRO A 22 23.62 3.08 -17.16
C PRO A 22 23.12 4.43 -16.62
N LYS A 23 22.90 5.40 -17.51
CA LYS A 23 22.36 6.71 -17.20
C LYS A 23 20.87 6.67 -16.82
N GLU A 24 20.05 5.87 -17.50
CA GLU A 24 18.63 5.69 -17.14
C GLU A 24 18.49 4.85 -15.87
N ARG A 25 19.31 3.81 -15.70
CA ARG A 25 19.37 3.04 -14.46
C ARG A 25 19.71 3.91 -13.26
N ASN A 26 20.72 4.78 -13.37
CA ASN A 26 21.08 5.70 -12.30
C ASN A 26 19.96 6.69 -11.98
N LYS A 27 19.24 7.20 -12.99
CA LYS A 27 18.06 8.06 -12.77
C LYS A 27 16.95 7.34 -12.01
N VAL A 28 16.63 6.11 -12.39
CA VAL A 28 15.60 5.30 -11.71
C VAL A 28 16.00 5.03 -10.26
N LEU A 29 17.26 4.67 -10.01
CA LEU A 29 17.77 4.45 -8.65
C LEU A 29 17.73 5.72 -7.80
N GLN A 30 18.08 6.86 -8.38
CA GLN A 30 18.00 8.14 -7.70
C GLN A 30 16.55 8.49 -7.33
N SER A 31 15.60 8.36 -8.26
CA SER A 31 14.19 8.58 -7.97
C SER A 31 13.64 7.61 -6.93
N ALA A 32 14.11 6.36 -6.91
CA ALA A 32 13.72 5.39 -5.89
C ALA A 32 14.23 5.80 -4.49
N GLU A 33 15.45 6.31 -4.37
CA GLU A 33 15.96 6.84 -3.10
C GLU A 33 15.25 8.14 -2.68
N GLU A 34 14.90 9.01 -3.63
CA GLU A 34 14.06 10.19 -3.35
C GLU A 34 12.69 9.77 -2.80
N ILE A 35 12.01 8.79 -3.43
CA ILE A 35 10.74 8.25 -2.93
C ILE A 35 10.93 7.66 -1.54
N LYS A 36 11.98 6.85 -1.35
CA LYS A 36 12.27 6.22 -0.06
C LYS A 36 12.51 7.26 1.04
N SER A 37 13.12 8.40 0.72
CA SER A 37 13.31 9.51 1.67
C SER A 37 11.99 10.17 2.11
N LEU A 38 10.94 10.04 1.30
CA LEU A 38 9.57 10.51 1.59
C LEU A 38 8.71 9.44 2.29
N CYS A 39 9.19 8.19 2.38
CA CYS A 39 8.47 7.10 3.01
C CYS A 39 8.79 7.01 4.50
N ILE A 40 7.78 6.72 5.32
CA ILE A 40 7.97 6.29 6.70
C ILE A 40 8.07 4.77 6.71
N THR A 41 9.09 4.25 7.39
CA THR A 41 9.21 2.81 7.62
C THR A 41 8.41 2.45 8.87
N ILE A 42 7.35 1.67 8.70
CA ILE A 42 6.59 1.11 9.82
C ILE A 42 7.30 -0.17 10.26
N SER A 43 7.93 -0.13 11.43
CA SER A 43 8.69 -1.27 11.95
C SER A 43 7.77 -2.40 12.38
N HIS A 44 7.97 -3.60 11.81
CA HIS A 44 7.34 -4.81 12.30
C HIS A 44 8.01 -5.25 13.62
N ASN A 45 7.28 -5.21 14.73
CA ASN A 45 7.81 -5.53 16.06
C ASN A 45 6.98 -6.65 16.75
N ALA A 46 7.44 -7.08 17.93
CA ALA A 46 6.79 -8.15 18.68
C ALA A 46 5.35 -7.81 19.11
N GLU A 47 5.05 -6.53 19.36
CA GLU A 47 3.71 -6.08 19.72
C GLU A 47 2.74 -6.24 18.54
N ILE A 48 3.15 -5.84 17.34
CA ILE A 48 2.36 -6.07 16.11
C ILE A 48 2.10 -7.55 15.89
N SER A 49 3.14 -8.38 16.03
CA SER A 49 3.00 -9.85 15.92
C SER A 49 1.99 -10.40 16.94
N TYR A 50 2.04 -9.91 18.17
CA TYR A 50 1.11 -10.32 19.23
C TYR A 50 -0.33 -9.90 18.92
N ARG A 51 -0.56 -8.65 18.47
CA ARG A 51 -1.89 -8.19 18.06
C ARG A 51 -2.44 -8.98 16.87
N ALA A 52 -1.60 -9.27 15.87
CA ALA A 52 -1.97 -10.09 14.71
C ALA A 52 -2.32 -11.53 15.11
N PHE A 53 -1.69 -12.06 16.16
CA PHE A 53 -2.05 -13.34 16.76
C PHE A 53 -3.41 -13.27 17.47
N LEU A 54 -3.66 -12.24 18.28
CA LEU A 54 -4.96 -12.05 18.94
C LEU A 54 -6.10 -11.95 17.92
N ARG A 55 -5.90 -11.20 16.82
CA ARG A 55 -6.86 -11.11 15.71
C ARG A 55 -7.15 -12.48 15.09
N SER A 56 -6.13 -13.33 14.97
CA SER A 56 -6.29 -14.72 14.50
C SER A 56 -7.16 -15.54 15.44
N ILE A 57 -6.94 -15.45 16.75
CA ILE A 57 -7.70 -16.19 17.75
C ILE A 57 -9.17 -15.73 17.77
N ALA A 58 -9.40 -14.44 17.56
CA ALA A 58 -10.73 -13.86 17.44
C ALA A 58 -11.43 -14.17 16.09
N ASN A 59 -10.74 -14.84 15.15
CA ASN A 59 -11.23 -15.13 13.80
C ASN A 59 -11.71 -13.88 13.04
N LEU A 60 -10.97 -12.78 13.19
CA LEU A 60 -11.25 -11.51 12.53
C LEU A 60 -10.40 -11.36 11.25
N PRO A 61 -10.93 -10.72 10.19
CA PRO A 61 -10.19 -10.46 8.96
C PRO A 61 -9.09 -9.40 9.19
N PRO A 62 -8.04 -9.32 8.35
CA PRO A 62 -7.75 -10.22 7.23
C PRO A 62 -7.37 -11.62 7.75
N TYR A 63 -7.58 -12.68 6.98
CA TYR A 63 -7.41 -14.05 7.50
C TYR A 63 -5.98 -14.58 7.35
N LYS A 64 -5.26 -14.14 6.31
CA LYS A 64 -3.88 -14.55 6.08
C LYS A 64 -2.95 -13.89 7.11
N ASN A 65 -1.93 -14.64 7.54
CA ASN A 65 -1.02 -14.17 8.59
C ASN A 65 -0.24 -12.91 8.18
N GLY A 66 0.25 -12.84 6.95
CA GLY A 66 0.97 -11.66 6.45
C GLY A 66 0.08 -10.42 6.45
N ASP A 67 -1.15 -10.57 5.99
CA ASP A 67 -2.11 -9.47 5.91
C ASP A 67 -2.54 -9.00 7.29
N ARG A 68 -2.68 -9.90 8.27
CA ARG A 68 -2.92 -9.53 9.68
C ARG A 68 -1.79 -8.67 10.22
N GLN A 69 -0.55 -9.03 9.91
CA GLN A 69 0.62 -8.26 10.35
C GLN A 69 0.66 -6.88 9.67
N ILE A 70 0.36 -6.79 8.37
CA ILE A 70 0.25 -5.52 7.65
C ILE A 70 -0.84 -4.66 8.28
N TYR A 71 -2.03 -5.23 8.48
CA TYR A 71 -3.18 -4.54 9.03
C TYR A 71 -2.90 -3.97 10.42
N GLU A 72 -2.40 -4.78 11.35
CA GLU A 72 -2.05 -4.32 12.69
C GLU A 72 -0.91 -3.28 12.69
N SER A 73 0.01 -3.36 11.72
CA SER A 73 1.05 -2.33 11.54
C SER A 73 0.45 -0.99 11.12
N VAL A 74 -0.55 -1.00 10.22
CA VAL A 74 -1.30 0.20 9.83
C VAL A 74 -2.03 0.77 11.04
N LEU A 75 -2.72 -0.07 11.81
CA LEU A 75 -3.44 0.37 13.02
C LEU A 75 -2.53 0.98 14.08
N ASP A 76 -1.34 0.43 14.29
CA ASP A 76 -0.36 0.97 15.23
C ASP A 76 0.26 2.28 14.74
N PHE A 77 0.66 2.34 13.47
CA PHE A 77 1.19 3.57 12.85
C PHE A 77 0.21 4.74 12.94
N THR A 78 -1.08 4.42 12.89
CA THR A 78 -2.18 5.38 12.87
C THR A 78 -2.79 5.65 14.25
N LYS A 79 -2.16 5.22 15.34
CA LYS A 79 -2.68 5.46 16.70
C LYS A 79 -2.48 6.89 17.19
N ASP A 80 -1.36 7.52 16.81
CA ASP A 80 -0.93 8.84 17.30
C ASP A 80 -1.24 9.97 16.30
N LYS A 81 -2.30 9.81 15.49
CA LYS A 81 -2.70 10.79 14.48
C LYS A 81 -2.97 12.15 15.10
N ARG A 82 -2.58 13.21 14.39
CA ARG A 82 -3.11 14.54 14.67
C ARG A 82 -4.47 14.67 13.99
N GLU A 83 -5.35 15.50 14.54
CA GLU A 83 -6.74 15.70 14.10
C GLU A 83 -6.89 16.17 12.62
N HIS A 84 -5.79 16.48 11.95
CA HIS A 84 -5.75 17.01 10.59
C HIS A 84 -4.98 16.13 9.57
N ASP A 85 -4.57 14.92 9.96
CA ASP A 85 -3.81 14.04 9.06
C ASP A 85 -4.77 13.21 8.18
N LEU A 86 -4.86 13.52 6.87
CA LEU A 86 -5.50 12.62 5.90
C LEU A 86 -4.67 11.34 5.79
N ILE A 87 -5.28 10.20 6.08
CA ILE A 87 -4.62 8.90 5.99
C ILE A 87 -5.41 7.99 5.06
N ILE A 88 -4.74 7.58 4.00
CA ILE A 88 -5.26 6.69 2.98
C ILE A 88 -4.54 5.34 3.11
N PHE A 89 -5.30 4.28 3.34
CA PHE A 89 -4.83 2.91 3.21
C PHE A 89 -5.20 2.39 1.81
N TYR A 90 -4.18 2.21 0.97
CA TYR A 90 -4.32 1.67 -0.38
C TYR A 90 -3.75 0.25 -0.45
N THR A 91 -4.55 -0.70 -0.93
CA THR A 91 -4.11 -2.07 -1.23
C THR A 91 -4.82 -2.61 -2.46
N SER A 92 -4.12 -3.34 -3.33
CA SER A 92 -4.78 -4.07 -4.43
C SER A 92 -5.42 -5.38 -3.98
N ASP A 93 -5.13 -5.82 -2.76
CA ASP A 93 -5.64 -7.08 -2.21
C ASP A 93 -7.04 -6.88 -1.63
N LYS A 94 -8.00 -6.68 -2.53
CA LYS A 94 -9.38 -6.41 -2.15
C LYS A 94 -10.02 -7.58 -1.40
N ASP A 95 -9.73 -8.81 -1.82
CA ASP A 95 -10.42 -9.99 -1.30
C ASP A 95 -10.13 -10.22 0.19
N ASP A 96 -8.92 -9.88 0.67
CA ASP A 96 -8.54 -10.03 2.07
C ASP A 96 -8.83 -8.80 2.95
N PHE A 97 -9.05 -7.62 2.35
CA PHE A 97 -9.20 -6.36 3.08
C PHE A 97 -10.59 -5.70 2.93
N ASP A 98 -11.44 -6.13 1.99
CA ASP A 98 -12.78 -5.58 1.76
C ASP A 98 -13.86 -6.23 2.66
N HIS A 99 -13.54 -6.37 3.94
CA HIS A 99 -14.46 -6.87 4.97
C HIS A 99 -15.13 -5.72 5.71
N LYS A 100 -16.39 -5.93 6.15
CA LYS A 100 -17.13 -4.89 6.88
C LYS A 100 -16.41 -4.50 8.16
N GLU A 101 -15.89 -5.48 8.89
CA GLU A 101 -15.17 -5.32 10.14
C GLU A 101 -13.92 -4.45 9.97
N ILE A 102 -13.21 -4.59 8.84
CA ILE A 102 -12.05 -3.77 8.51
C ILE A 102 -12.49 -2.35 8.15
N ARG A 103 -13.52 -2.20 7.30
CA ARG A 103 -14.00 -0.88 6.87
C ARG A 103 -14.47 -0.06 8.07
N ASP A 104 -15.28 -0.66 8.94
CA ASP A 104 -15.81 0.00 10.14
C ASP A 104 -14.67 0.43 11.08
N GLU A 105 -13.71 -0.45 11.37
CA GLU A 105 -12.59 -0.12 12.27
C GLU A 105 -11.65 0.96 11.69
N LEU A 106 -11.41 0.93 10.38
CA LEU A 106 -10.58 1.94 9.72
C LEU A 106 -11.30 3.30 9.65
N GLU A 107 -12.61 3.31 9.38
CA GLU A 107 -13.44 4.51 9.39
C GLU A 107 -13.50 5.17 10.77
N GLU A 108 -13.69 4.38 11.84
CA GLU A 108 -13.65 4.85 13.24
C GLU A 108 -12.33 5.55 13.59
N ARG A 109 -11.24 5.18 12.91
CA ARG A 109 -9.92 5.78 13.06
C ARG A 109 -9.63 6.88 12.04
N GLY A 110 -10.59 7.28 11.21
CA GLY A 110 -10.41 8.27 10.15
C GLY A 110 -9.39 7.81 9.09
N ILE A 111 -9.37 6.53 8.74
CA ILE A 111 -8.54 5.96 7.68
C ILE A 111 -9.45 5.66 6.49
N GLU A 112 -9.18 6.29 5.35
CA GLU A 112 -9.89 5.99 4.12
C GLU A 112 -9.27 4.78 3.42
N VAL A 113 -10.09 3.81 3.00
CA VAL A 113 -9.63 2.57 2.34
C VAL A 113 -9.91 2.63 0.85
N TYR A 114 -8.88 2.33 0.05
CA TYR A 114 -9.01 2.29 -1.40
C TYR A 114 -8.38 1.02 -1.98
N PHE A 115 -9.07 0.48 -2.97
CA PHE A 115 -8.62 -0.70 -3.73
C PHE A 115 -8.22 -0.39 -5.16
N ASP A 116 -8.42 0.87 -5.59
CA ASP A 116 -8.09 1.37 -6.92
C ASP A 116 -7.22 2.62 -6.79
N SER A 117 -6.09 2.63 -7.49
CA SER A 117 -5.13 3.73 -7.42
C SER A 117 -5.64 5.01 -8.09
N GLY A 118 -6.53 4.91 -9.07
CA GLY A 118 -7.17 6.07 -9.71
C GLY A 118 -8.02 6.84 -8.70
N ASN A 119 -8.78 6.13 -7.86
CA ASN A 119 -9.57 6.74 -6.79
C ASN A 119 -8.69 7.44 -5.74
N VAL A 120 -7.54 6.86 -5.38
CA VAL A 120 -6.58 7.49 -4.47
C VAL A 120 -6.04 8.79 -5.06
N VAL A 121 -5.62 8.76 -6.33
CA VAL A 121 -5.12 9.96 -7.00
C VAL A 121 -6.18 11.05 -7.06
N GLN A 122 -7.42 10.69 -7.41
CA GLN A 122 -8.52 11.66 -7.44
C GLN A 122 -8.74 12.28 -6.05
N ARG A 123 -8.79 11.47 -4.99
CA ARG A 123 -8.96 11.94 -3.60
C ARG A 123 -7.89 12.92 -3.16
N ILE A 124 -6.62 12.65 -3.51
CA ILE A 124 -5.49 13.54 -3.21
C ILE A 124 -5.62 14.84 -4.01
N MET A 125 -6.00 14.77 -5.29
CA MET A 125 -6.19 15.96 -6.12
C MET A 125 -7.30 16.86 -5.59
N ASP A 126 -8.38 16.28 -5.08
CA ASP A 126 -9.48 17.04 -4.48
C ASP A 126 -9.03 17.77 -3.20
N MET A 127 -8.17 17.14 -2.38
CA MET A 127 -7.58 17.77 -1.18
C MET A 127 -6.63 18.93 -1.53
N ILE A 128 -5.86 18.83 -2.62
CA ILE A 128 -4.93 19.90 -3.02
C ILE A 128 -5.70 21.11 -3.58
N ARG A 129 -6.91 20.88 -4.12
CA ARG A 129 -7.74 21.92 -4.75
C ARG A 129 -8.73 22.58 -3.81
N SER A 130 -9.03 21.97 -2.67
CA SER A 130 -9.89 22.51 -1.60
C SER A 130 -9.14 23.49 -0.72
#